data_AF-A0A7C9AJZ2-F1
#
_entry.id   AF-A0A7C9AJZ2-F1
#
_cell.length_a   1.000
_cell.length_b   1.000
_cell.length_c   1.000
_cell.angle_alpha   90.00
_cell.angle_beta   90.00
_cell.angle_gamma   90.00
#
_symmetry.space_group_name_H-M   'P 1'
#
loop_
_entity.id
_entity.type
_entity.pdbx_description
1 polymer ?
#
loop_
_entity_poly.entity_id
_entity_poly.type
_entity_poly.pdbx_seq_one_letter_code
_entity_poly.pdbx_strand_id
1 'polypeptide(L)'
;LGDELVVGVVSDEEILANKGPPVLSMEERLALVGGLKWVDEVIPNAPYAITEQFMKTLFNEYKIDYIIHGDDPCLLPDGTDAYGLAKKVGRYKQIKRTEGVSSTD
;
A
#
# COMPACT_ATOMS: atom_id res chain seq x y z
N LEU A 1 -14.68 -7.31 -1.12
CA LEU A 1 -13.60 -7.76 -0.22
C LEU A 1 -13.72 -7.16 1.19
N GLY A 2 -14.69 -6.27 1.42
CA GLY A 2 -15.03 -5.65 2.69
C GLY A 2 -16.10 -4.59 2.42
N ASP A 3 -16.45 -3.81 3.44
CA ASP A 3 -17.43 -2.72 3.38
C ASP A 3 -16.77 -1.33 3.40
N GLU A 4 -15.52 -1.23 3.88
CA GLU A 4 -14.71 -0.01 3.91
C GLU A 4 -13.33 -0.24 3.26
N LEU A 5 -12.79 0.78 2.61
CA LEU A 5 -11.47 0.79 1.98
C LEU A 5 -10.62 1.94 2.51
N VAL A 6 -9.55 1.57 3.21
CA VAL A 6 -8.49 2.48 3.67
C VAL A 6 -7.25 2.30 2.81
N VAL A 7 -6.70 3.39 2.28
CA VAL A 7 -5.51 3.36 1.41
C VAL A 7 -4.33 4.06 2.05
N GLY A 8 -3.24 3.31 2.27
CA GLY A 8 -1.96 3.87 2.69
C GLY A 8 -1.17 4.45 1.51
N VAL A 9 -0.76 5.71 1.62
CA VAL A 9 0.06 6.38 0.61
C VAL A 9 1.49 6.53 1.13
N VAL A 10 2.45 5.97 0.40
CA VAL A 10 3.86 5.99 0.78
C VAL A 10 4.46 7.40 0.65
N SER A 11 5.32 7.80 1.59
CA SER A 11 5.94 9.14 1.57
C SER A 11 6.93 9.31 0.41
N ASP A 12 7.26 10.56 0.06
CA ASP A 12 8.23 10.85 -1.01
C ASP A 12 9.63 10.34 -0.65
N GLU A 13 10.01 10.40 0.63
CA GLU A 13 11.31 9.92 1.15
C GLU A 13 11.42 8.40 1.06
N GLU A 14 10.37 7.69 1.49
CA GLU A 14 10.31 6.22 1.40
C GLU A 14 10.31 5.76 -0.07
N ILE A 15 9.63 6.49 -0.96
CA ILE A 15 9.68 6.23 -2.40
C ILE A 15 11.10 6.40 -2.92
N LEU A 16 11.76 7.52 -2.62
CA LEU A 16 13.11 7.82 -3.11
C LEU A 16 14.15 6.80 -2.60
N ALA A 17 13.97 6.28 -1.39
CA ALA A 17 14.84 5.27 -0.81
C ALA A 17 14.74 3.90 -1.50
N ASN A 18 13.57 3.56 -2.08
CA ASN A 18 13.30 2.23 -2.62
C ASN A 18 13.20 2.21 -4.16
N LYS A 19 12.92 3.34 -4.81
CA LYS A 19 12.77 3.48 -6.27
C LYS A 19 13.10 4.89 -6.74
N GLY A 20 12.82 5.19 -8.01
CA GLY A 20 12.98 6.55 -8.55
C GLY A 20 12.06 7.57 -7.88
N PRO A 21 12.42 8.87 -7.92
CA PRO A 21 11.60 9.92 -7.33
C PRO A 21 10.19 9.92 -7.92
N PRO A 22 9.16 10.20 -7.11
CA PRO A 22 7.80 10.27 -7.62
C PRO A 22 7.64 11.49 -8.52
N VAL A 23 6.82 11.38 -9.56
CA VAL A 23 6.48 12.50 -10.44
C VAL A 23 5.52 13.47 -9.74
N LEU A 24 4.59 12.93 -8.95
CA LEU A 24 3.63 13.68 -8.16
C LEU A 24 4.08 13.75 -6.71
N SER A 25 3.97 14.93 -6.11
CA SER A 25 4.21 15.16 -4.69
C SER A 25 3.28 14.32 -3.81
N MET A 26 3.66 14.16 -2.55
CA MET A 26 2.81 13.50 -1.55
C MET A 26 1.39 14.12 -1.48
N GLU A 27 1.28 15.45 -1.51
CA GLU A 27 -0.02 16.15 -1.44
C GLU A 27 -0.90 15.82 -2.64
N GLU A 28 -0.35 15.86 -3.85
CA GLU A 28 -1.07 15.51 -5.08
C GLU A 28 -1.53 14.05 -5.07
N ARG A 29 -0.68 13.13 -4.59
CA ARG A 29 -1.03 11.71 -4.48
C ARG A 29 -2.13 11.46 -3.46
N LEU A 30 -2.10 12.16 -2.33
CA LEU A 30 -3.17 12.11 -1.32
C LEU A 30 -4.50 12.62 -1.90
N ALA A 31 -4.49 13.76 -2.59
CA ALA A 31 -5.68 14.33 -3.21
C ALA A 31 -6.27 13.40 -4.28
N LEU A 32 -5.43 12.80 -5.12
CA LEU A 32 -5.86 11.85 -6.15
C LEU A 32 -6.49 10.60 -5.55
N VAL A 33 -5.85 9.98 -4.56
CA VAL A 33 -6.35 8.76 -3.91
C VAL A 33 -7.64 9.05 -3.14
N GLY A 34 -7.70 10.15 -2.40
CA GLY A 34 -8.90 10.57 -1.66
C GLY A 34 -10.08 10.97 -2.54
N GLY A 35 -9.84 11.33 -3.81
CA GLY A 35 -10.88 11.60 -4.79
C GLY A 35 -11.50 10.36 -5.44
N LEU A 36 -10.98 9.15 -5.16
CA LEU A 36 -11.49 7.91 -5.75
C LEU A 36 -12.80 7.48 -5.09
N LYS A 37 -13.81 7.20 -5.90
CA LYS A 37 -15.18 6.86 -5.47
C LYS A 37 -15.33 5.67 -4.49
N TRP A 38 -14.28 4.86 -4.36
CA TRP A 38 -14.28 3.66 -3.52
C TRP A 38 -13.46 3.82 -2.24
N VAL A 39 -12.69 4.91 -2.10
CA VAL A 39 -11.80 5.11 -0.96
C VAL A 39 -12.55 5.86 0.12
N ASP A 40 -12.59 5.30 1.32
CA ASP A 40 -13.24 5.90 2.49
C ASP A 40 -12.25 6.74 3.31
N GLU A 41 -11.02 6.25 3.46
CA GLU A 41 -9.96 6.95 4.22
C GLU A 41 -8.58 6.78 3.56
N VAL A 42 -7.73 7.80 3.73
CA VAL A 42 -6.35 7.80 3.24
C VAL A 42 -5.39 7.98 4.41
N ILE A 43 -4.45 7.05 4.59
CA ILE A 43 -3.38 7.13 5.59
C ILE A 43 -2.13 7.71 4.91
N PRO A 44 -1.67 8.92 5.28
CA PRO A 44 -0.42 9.46 4.76
C PRO A 44 0.79 8.77 5.38
N ASN A 45 1.93 8.84 4.68
CA ASN A 45 3.24 8.36 5.15
C ASN A 45 3.24 6.87 5.55
N ALA A 46 2.53 6.04 4.80
CA ALA A 46 2.62 4.60 4.96
C ALA A 46 4.05 4.12 4.63
N PRO A 47 4.57 3.11 5.34
CA PRO A 47 5.91 2.59 5.05
C PRO A 47 5.93 1.84 3.72
N TYR A 48 7.08 1.79 3.05
CA TYR A 48 7.22 1.02 1.81
C TYR A 48 7.06 -0.49 2.03
N ALA A 49 7.65 -1.00 3.12
CA ALA A 49 7.49 -2.38 3.58
C ALA A 49 6.58 -2.43 4.81
N ILE A 50 5.72 -3.45 4.90
CA ILE A 50 4.88 -3.62 6.08
C ILE A 50 5.75 -3.98 7.29
N THR A 51 5.67 -3.14 8.33
CA THR A 51 6.35 -3.34 9.61
C THR A 51 5.39 -3.87 10.68
N GLU A 52 5.92 -4.48 11.74
CA GLU A 52 5.09 -4.90 12.87
C GLU A 52 4.36 -3.73 13.53
N GLN A 53 5.01 -2.56 13.59
CA GLN A 53 4.42 -1.37 14.18
C GLN A 53 3.25 -0.86 13.32
N PHE A 54 3.44 -0.81 12.00
CA PHE A 54 2.36 -0.40 11.11
C PHE A 54 1.21 -1.40 11.10
N MET A 55 1.49 -2.71 11.16
CA MET A 55 0.43 -3.72 11.33
C MET A 55 -0.38 -3.52 12.62
N LYS A 56 0.27 -3.18 13.74
CA LYS A 56 -0.44 -2.88 14.98
C LYS A 56 -1.39 -1.70 14.80
N THR A 57 -0.94 -0.63 14.16
CA THR A 57 -1.79 0.52 13.85
C THR A 57 -2.96 0.12 12.94
N LEU A 58 -2.70 -0.56 11.83
CA LEU A 58 -3.76 -1.02 10.91
C LEU A 58 -4.80 -1.91 11.61
N PHE A 59 -4.37 -2.87 12.43
CA PHE A 59 -5.28 -3.87 13.00
C PHE A 59 -5.93 -3.43 14.29
N ASN A 60 -5.24 -2.66 15.12
CA ASN A 60 -5.74 -2.28 16.45
C ASN A 60 -6.41 -0.91 16.44
N GLU A 61 -5.89 0.04 15.67
CA GLU A 61 -6.42 1.41 15.63
C GLU A 61 -7.45 1.54 14.50
N TYR A 62 -7.06 1.18 13.27
CA TYR A 62 -7.92 1.27 12.08
C TYR A 62 -8.86 0.07 11.89
N LYS A 63 -8.75 -0.98 12.72
CA LYS A 63 -9.58 -2.20 12.64
C LYS A 63 -9.58 -2.89 11.27
N ILE A 64 -8.50 -2.75 10.50
CA ILE A 64 -8.38 -3.36 9.16
C ILE A 64 -8.38 -4.88 9.27
N ASP A 65 -9.19 -5.54 8.43
CA ASP A 65 -9.31 -6.99 8.38
C ASP A 65 -8.19 -7.66 7.58
N TYR A 66 -7.86 -7.11 6.42
CA TYR A 66 -6.90 -7.66 5.47
C TYR A 66 -6.13 -6.54 4.78
N ILE A 67 -4.85 -6.77 4.54
CA ILE A 67 -4.05 -5.98 3.59
C ILE A 67 -4.23 -6.58 2.20
N ILE A 68 -4.50 -5.74 1.20
CA ILE A 68 -4.74 -6.17 -0.18
C ILE A 68 -3.68 -5.54 -1.09
N HIS A 69 -3.12 -6.32 -2.00
CA HIS A 69 -2.22 -5.83 -3.04
C HIS A 69 -2.42 -6.60 -4.35
N GLY A 70 -1.89 -6.08 -5.46
CA GLY A 70 -1.78 -6.81 -6.72
C GLY A 70 -0.99 -8.13 -6.57
N ASP A 71 -1.13 -9.01 -7.56
CA ASP A 71 -0.48 -10.31 -7.64
C ASP A 71 0.99 -10.27 -8.08
N ASP A 72 1.52 -9.08 -8.38
CA ASP A 72 2.93 -8.84 -8.66
C ASP A 72 3.83 -9.16 -7.44
N PRO A 73 5.03 -9.75 -7.65
CA PRO A 73 6.01 -9.92 -6.57
C PRO A 73 6.53 -8.59 -6.04
N CYS A 74 6.40 -8.36 -4.72
CA CYS A 74 6.90 -7.15 -4.05
C CYS A 74 8.12 -7.47 -3.18
N LEU A 75 9.28 -7.53 -3.82
CA LEU A 75 10.55 -7.84 -3.15
C LEU A 75 11.30 -6.57 -2.77
N LEU A 76 11.90 -6.56 -1.59
CA LEU A 76 12.82 -5.55 -1.10
C LEU A 76 14.24 -5.80 -1.67
N PRO A 77 15.18 -4.84 -1.54
CA PRO A 77 16.55 -4.99 -2.05
C PRO A 77 17.30 -6.22 -1.53
N ASP A 78 16.94 -6.71 -0.34
CA ASP A 78 17.51 -7.91 0.28
C ASP A 78 16.81 -9.22 -0.17
N GLY A 79 15.83 -9.13 -1.06
CA GLY A 79 15.05 -10.25 -1.57
C GLY A 79 13.88 -10.69 -0.67
N THR A 80 13.64 -10.02 0.45
CA THR A 80 12.51 -10.31 1.32
C THR A 80 11.20 -9.73 0.78
N ASP A 81 10.07 -10.33 1.18
CA ASP A 81 8.74 -9.90 0.74
C ASP A 81 8.24 -8.72 1.57
N ALA A 82 7.91 -7.59 0.92
CA ALA A 82 7.42 -6.38 1.58
C ALA A 82 6.12 -6.60 2.38
N TYR A 83 5.36 -7.67 2.09
CA TYR A 83 4.14 -8.06 2.78
C TYR A 83 4.29 -9.35 3.60
N GLY A 84 5.52 -9.84 3.79
CA GLY A 84 5.79 -11.12 4.43
C GLY A 84 5.16 -11.26 5.82
N LEU A 85 5.16 -10.19 6.62
CA LEU A 85 4.52 -10.18 7.94
C LEU A 85 2.99 -10.38 7.86
N ALA A 86 2.32 -9.66 6.95
CA ALA A 86 0.88 -9.75 6.76
C ALA A 86 0.45 -11.12 6.21
N LYS A 87 1.25 -11.69 5.30
CA LYS A 87 1.07 -13.06 4.78
C LYS A 87 1.20 -14.09 5.88
N LYS A 88 2.24 -13.98 6.72
CA LYS A 88 2.51 -14.92 7.83
C LYS A 88 1.36 -15.03 8.83
N VAL A 89 0.64 -13.93 9.07
CA VAL A 89 -0.52 -13.91 9.98
C VAL A 89 -1.86 -14.19 9.28
N GLY A 90 -1.84 -14.54 7.99
CA GLY A 90 -3.06 -14.87 7.22
C GLY A 90 -3.96 -13.67 6.92
N ARG A 91 -3.45 -12.43 7.03
CA ARG A 91 -4.21 -11.18 6.83
C ARG A 91 -3.77 -10.44 5.58
N TYR A 92 -3.45 -11.18 4.52
CA TYR A 92 -3.09 -10.66 3.21
C TYR A 92 -3.94 -11.32 2.13
N LYS A 93 -4.45 -10.53 1.18
CA LYS A 93 -5.20 -11.00 0.00
C LYS A 93 -4.63 -10.38 -1.27
N GLN A 94 -4.79 -11.08 -2.39
CA GLN A 94 -4.33 -10.62 -3.69
C GLN A 94 -5.51 -10.29 -4.60
N ILE A 95 -5.31 -9.30 -5.48
CA ILE A 95 -6.20 -8.99 -6.59
C ILE A 95 -5.41 -9.07 -7.91
N LYS A 96 -6.10 -9.44 -8.99
CA LYS A 96 -5.49 -9.53 -10.31
C LYS A 96 -5.15 -8.14 -10.83
N ARG A 97 -3.98 -8.01 -11.46
CA ARG A 97 -3.62 -6.83 -12.24
C ARG A 97 -4.65 -6.53 -13.33
N THR A 98 -4.96 -5.25 -13.53
CA THR A 98 -5.79 -4.79 -14.65
C THR A 98 -5.00 -4.83 -15.95
N GLU A 99 -5.54 -5.49 -16.97
CA GLU A 99 -4.89 -5.58 -18.29
C GLU A 99 -5.01 -4.27 -19.08
N GLY A 100 -3.98 -3.95 -19.87
CA GLY A 100 -4.01 -2.84 -20.83
C GLY A 100 -3.73 -1.45 -20.24
N VAL A 101 -3.29 -1.35 -18.99
CA VAL A 101 -2.88 -0.07 -18.38
C VAL A 101 -1.75 -0.25 -17.36
N SER A 102 -0.73 0.61 -17.46
CA SER A 102 0.35 0.75 -16.48
C SER A 102 0.87 2.18 -16.45
N SER A 103 1.68 2.53 -15.45
CA SER A 103 2.39 3.83 -15.41
C SER A 103 3.55 3.91 -16.40
N THR A 104 3.95 2.78 -16.99
CA THR A 104 5.04 2.70 -17.98
C THR A 104 4.54 2.73 -19.42
N ASP A 105 3.30 2.30 -19.66
CA ASP A 105 2.70 2.20 -21.00
C ASP A 105 2.33 3.58 -21.60
#